data_AF-A0ABD5SC69-F1
#
_entry.id   AF-A0ABD5SC69-F1
#
_cell.length_a   1.000
_cell.length_b   1.000
_cell.length_c   1.000
_cell.angle_alpha   90.00
_cell.angle_beta   90.00
_cell.angle_gamma   90.00
#
_symmetry.space_group_name_H-M   'P 1'
#
loop_
_entity.id
_entity.type
_entity.pdbx_description
1 polymer ?
#
loop_
_entity_poly.entity_id
_entity_poly.type
_entity_poly.pdbx_seq_one_letter_code
_entity_poly.pdbx_strand_id
1 'polypeptide(L)'
;MKPDNLFNSENRAVSPVIGVILMVAITVILAAVIGTFVLGLGDSLGDSQPSAQLSVDFDTDDDDIIIEHNGGDRIDSDTLTVIVTNTTSGESVEGDVEEPFSVGNSVTGDFDGTGDTPENVRVRIVHNPSNSFLLDRTFELNGDLDIGDGDINFSS
;
A
#
# COMPACT_ATOMS: atom_id res chain seq x y z
N MET A 1 -21.68 -13.36 84.32
CA MET A 1 -22.07 -13.40 82.89
C MET A 1 -20.96 -12.70 82.10
N LYS A 2 -20.32 -13.39 81.15
CA LYS A 2 -19.36 -12.80 80.20
C LYS A 2 -20.13 -12.47 78.92
N PRO A 3 -19.92 -11.31 78.28
CA PRO A 3 -20.54 -11.02 76.99
C PRO A 3 -19.83 -11.80 75.88
N ASP A 4 -20.61 -12.37 74.96
CA ASP A 4 -20.14 -13.10 73.79
C ASP A 4 -19.51 -12.15 72.74
N ASN A 5 -18.40 -12.60 72.13
CA ASN A 5 -17.63 -11.87 71.14
C ASN A 5 -18.44 -11.63 69.85
N LEU A 6 -18.62 -10.35 69.51
CA LEU A 6 -19.32 -9.82 68.32
C LEU A 6 -18.51 -9.95 67.00
N PHE A 7 -17.57 -10.88 66.89
CA PHE A 7 -16.71 -11.02 65.70
C PHE A 7 -17.20 -12.10 64.71
N ASN A 8 -18.52 -12.26 64.59
CA ASN A 8 -19.11 -13.26 63.70
C ASN A 8 -19.91 -12.62 62.55
N SER A 9 -19.35 -11.56 61.95
CA SER A 9 -19.95 -10.90 60.80
C SER A 9 -18.87 -10.65 59.75
N GLU A 10 -19.03 -11.31 58.60
CA GLU A 10 -18.63 -10.78 57.29
C GLU A 10 -17.21 -11.03 56.75
N ASN A 11 -16.54 -12.13 57.13
CA ASN A 11 -15.51 -12.67 56.24
C ASN A 11 -15.86 -14.08 55.78
N ARG A 12 -16.87 -14.15 54.90
CA ARG A 12 -17.15 -15.32 54.09
C ARG A 12 -15.95 -15.47 53.15
N ALA A 13 -14.89 -16.08 53.66
CA ALA A 13 -13.69 -16.41 52.93
C ALA A 13 -14.13 -17.14 51.66
N VAL A 14 -13.94 -16.47 50.53
CA VAL A 14 -14.17 -17.07 49.23
C VAL A 14 -13.34 -18.34 49.21
N SER A 15 -13.97 -19.49 48.97
CA SER A 15 -13.28 -20.77 49.08
C SER A 15 -12.04 -20.76 48.17
N PRO A 16 -10.94 -21.42 48.55
CA PRO A 16 -9.69 -21.43 47.77
C PRO A 16 -9.90 -21.74 46.28
N VAL A 17 -10.93 -22.54 45.96
CA VAL A 17 -11.28 -22.94 44.60
C VAL A 17 -11.92 -21.83 43.78
N ILE A 18 -12.80 -21.02 44.39
CA ILE A 18 -13.46 -19.92 43.67
C ILE A 18 -12.47 -18.82 43.32
N GLY A 19 -11.50 -18.55 44.21
CA GLY A 19 -10.42 -17.59 43.94
C GLY A 19 -9.55 -18.03 42.76
N VAL A 20 -9.22 -19.32 42.68
CA VAL A 20 -8.43 -19.87 41.56
C VAL A 20 -9.22 -19.79 40.25
N ILE A 21 -10.49 -20.19 40.23
CA ILE A 21 -11.32 -20.12 39.02
C ILE A 21 -11.42 -18.68 38.52
N LEU A 22 -11.62 -17.72 39.43
CA LEU A 22 -11.75 -16.30 39.08
C LEU A 22 -10.43 -15.72 38.53
N MET A 23 -9.29 -16.08 39.13
CA MET A 23 -7.97 -15.69 38.65
C MET A 23 -7.67 -16.25 37.26
N VAL A 24 -7.96 -17.54 37.04
CA VAL A 24 -7.77 -18.19 35.75
C VAL A 24 -8.69 -17.57 34.70
N ALA A 25 -9.95 -17.30 35.03
CA ALA A 25 -10.89 -16.69 34.09
C ALA A 25 -10.42 -15.32 33.59
N ILE A 26 -9.98 -14.43 34.49
CA ILE A 26 -9.51 -13.09 34.12
C ILE A 26 -8.25 -13.18 33.27
N THR A 27 -7.28 -14.02 33.65
CA THR A 27 -6.04 -14.17 32.88
C THR A 27 -6.27 -14.73 31.48
N VAL A 28 -7.19 -15.68 31.32
CA VAL A 28 -7.57 -16.20 29.99
C VAL A 28 -8.22 -15.12 29.13
N ILE A 29 -9.12 -14.31 29.69
CA ILE A 29 -9.74 -13.20 28.96
C ILE A 29 -8.68 -12.18 28.53
N LEU A 30 -7.81 -11.75 29.44
CA LEU A 30 -6.76 -10.79 29.13
C LEU A 30 -5.79 -11.32 28.07
N ALA A 31 -5.39 -12.60 28.18
CA ALA A 31 -4.54 -13.24 27.19
C ALA A 31 -5.22 -13.31 25.81
N ALA A 32 -6.52 -13.64 25.76
CA ALA A 32 -7.27 -13.69 24.51
C ALA A 32 -7.38 -12.30 23.86
N VAL A 33 -7.73 -11.27 24.64
CA VAL A 33 -7.86 -9.89 24.14
C VAL A 33 -6.52 -9.39 23.59
N ILE A 34 -5.45 -9.50 24.37
CA ILE A 34 -4.11 -9.08 23.91
C ILE A 34 -3.68 -9.90 22.68
N GLY A 35 -3.96 -11.21 22.68
CA GLY A 35 -3.70 -12.08 21.53
C GLY A 35 -4.39 -11.59 20.25
N THR A 36 -5.66 -11.19 20.32
CA THR A 36 -6.38 -10.64 19.16
C THR A 36 -5.85 -9.27 18.74
N PHE A 37 -5.40 -8.42 19.68
CA PHE A 37 -4.80 -7.14 19.35
C PHE A 37 -3.43 -7.30 18.67
N VAL A 38 -2.59 -8.21 19.16
CA VAL A 38 -1.27 -8.48 18.55
C VAL A 38 -1.42 -9.10 17.17
N LEU A 39 -2.35 -10.04 16.99
CA LEU A 39 -2.61 -10.66 15.69
C LEU A 39 -3.20 -9.64 14.69
N GLY A 40 -4.13 -8.78 15.14
CA GLY A 40 -4.70 -7.72 14.30
C GLY A 40 -3.69 -6.62 13.90
N LEU A 41 -2.63 -6.40 14.68
CA LEU A 41 -1.54 -5.49 14.29
C LEU A 41 -0.68 -6.09 13.16
N GLY A 42 -0.51 -7.42 13.12
CA GLY A 42 0.23 -8.09 12.04
C GLY A 42 -0.42 -7.90 10.67
N ASP A 43 -1.75 -7.87 10.62
CA ASP A 43 -2.53 -7.72 9.38
C ASP A 43 -2.42 -6.30 8.78
N SER A 44 -2.23 -5.28 9.63
CA SER A 44 -2.06 -3.88 9.20
C SER A 44 -0.62 -3.53 8.79
N LEU A 45 0.32 -4.47 8.97
CA LEU A 45 1.72 -4.31 8.57
C LEU A 45 2.03 -4.95 7.20
N GLY A 46 1.09 -5.68 6.60
CA GLY A 46 1.30 -6.43 5.35
C GLY A 46 1.27 -5.59 4.07
N ASP A 47 0.47 -4.52 4.03
CA ASP A 47 0.28 -3.67 2.84
C ASP A 47 0.88 -2.27 3.03
N SER A 48 2.07 -2.18 3.64
CA SER A 48 2.75 -0.89 3.73
C SER A 48 3.16 -0.43 2.33
N GLN A 49 2.64 0.72 1.90
CA GLN A 49 3.05 1.39 0.68
C GLN A 49 4.59 1.53 0.65
N PRO A 50 5.28 1.05 -0.40
CA PRO A 50 6.72 1.22 -0.51
C PRO A 50 7.05 2.71 -0.65
N SER A 51 8.06 3.16 0.08
CA SER A 51 8.53 4.55 0.00
C SER A 51 9.54 4.71 -1.13
N ALA A 52 9.10 4.60 -2.39
CA ALA A 52 9.96 4.76 -3.57
C ALA A 52 9.94 6.20 -4.12
N GLN A 53 11.07 6.67 -4.64
CA GLN A 53 11.20 7.93 -5.36
C GLN A 53 11.31 7.62 -6.84
N LEU A 54 10.24 7.87 -7.58
CA LEU A 54 10.16 7.62 -9.01
C LEU A 54 10.31 8.93 -9.79
N SER A 55 11.06 8.88 -10.89
CA SER A 55 11.04 9.92 -11.91
C SER A 55 10.43 9.39 -13.18
N VAL A 56 9.82 10.28 -13.95
CA VAL A 56 9.19 9.97 -15.24
C VAL A 56 9.73 10.98 -16.23
N ASP A 57 10.15 10.48 -17.38
CA ASP A 57 10.59 11.23 -18.54
C ASP A 57 9.89 10.69 -19.79
N PHE A 58 9.93 11.45 -20.89
CA PHE A 58 9.24 11.11 -22.13
C PHE A 58 10.20 11.28 -23.30
N ASP A 59 10.32 10.23 -24.11
CA ASP A 59 11.00 10.30 -25.39
C ASP A 59 9.97 10.52 -26.49
N THR A 60 9.92 11.74 -27.03
CA THR A 60 8.96 12.11 -28.08
C THR A 60 9.41 11.66 -29.48
N ASP A 61 10.65 11.18 -29.64
CA ASP A 61 11.14 10.72 -30.93
C ASP A 61 10.72 9.25 -31.19
N ASP A 62 10.69 8.45 -30.13
CA ASP A 62 10.34 7.02 -30.15
C ASP A 62 8.96 6.72 -29.52
N ASP A 63 8.21 7.74 -29.10
CA ASP A 63 6.91 7.63 -28.42
C ASP A 63 6.95 6.80 -27.12
N ASP A 64 8.00 6.97 -26.32
CA ASP A 64 8.23 6.19 -25.11
C ASP A 64 8.02 7.00 -23.82
N ILE A 65 7.58 6.31 -22.77
CA ILE A 65 7.61 6.79 -21.38
C ILE A 65 8.70 6.06 -20.60
N ILE A 66 9.64 6.81 -20.03
CA ILE A 66 10.76 6.25 -19.25
C ILE A 66 10.52 6.51 -17.77
N ILE A 67 10.55 5.46 -16.96
CA ILE A 67 10.38 5.55 -15.51
C ILE A 67 11.66 5.10 -14.84
N GLU A 68 12.19 5.91 -13.92
CA GLU A 68 13.44 5.62 -13.20
C GLU A 68 13.22 5.56 -11.68
N HIS A 69 13.78 4.53 -11.05
CA HIS A 69 13.81 4.39 -9.59
C HIS A 69 15.01 5.11 -8.99
N ASN A 70 14.77 6.28 -8.42
CA ASN A 70 15.83 7.16 -7.90
C ASN A 70 16.21 6.88 -6.45
N GLY A 71 15.45 6.07 -5.71
CA GLY A 71 15.72 5.81 -4.30
C GLY A 71 14.52 5.24 -3.54
N GLY A 72 14.79 4.66 -2.37
CA GLY A 72 13.76 4.11 -1.50
C GLY A 72 13.63 2.58 -1.54
N ASP A 73 12.43 2.08 -1.27
CA ASP A 73 12.15 0.65 -1.18
C ASP A 73 12.10 -0.01 -2.56
N ARG A 74 12.47 -1.30 -2.61
CA ARG A 74 12.26 -2.14 -3.80
C ARG A 74 10.77 -2.40 -4.00
N ILE A 75 10.35 -2.40 -5.25
CA ILE A 75 8.98 -2.73 -5.69
C ILE A 75 9.04 -4.09 -6.37
N ASP A 76 8.13 -4.99 -6.00
CA ASP A 76 8.05 -6.32 -6.58
C ASP A 76 7.38 -6.28 -7.97
N SER A 77 7.63 -7.31 -8.78
CA SER A 77 6.99 -7.48 -10.10
C SER A 77 5.47 -7.55 -9.98
N ASP A 78 4.75 -7.14 -11.02
CA ASP A 78 3.27 -7.22 -11.12
C ASP A 78 2.52 -6.43 -10.03
N THR A 79 3.20 -5.52 -9.32
CA THR A 79 2.59 -4.70 -8.26
C THR A 79 2.33 -3.26 -8.67
N LEU A 80 2.82 -2.84 -9.83
CA LEU A 80 2.87 -1.46 -10.25
C LEU A 80 2.13 -1.27 -11.57
N THR A 81 1.11 -0.42 -11.55
CA THR A 81 0.36 -0.02 -12.74
C THR A 81 0.64 1.45 -13.02
N VAL A 82 0.97 1.76 -14.26
CA VAL A 82 1.19 3.12 -14.74
C VAL A 82 -0.01 3.52 -15.57
N ILE A 83 -0.58 4.68 -15.25
CA ILE A 83 -1.72 5.24 -15.95
C ILE A 83 -1.31 6.60 -16.50
N VAL A 84 -1.42 6.76 -17.80
CA VAL A 84 -1.11 7.98 -18.52
C VAL A 84 -2.41 8.56 -19.06
N THR A 85 -2.78 9.75 -18.61
CA THR A 85 -4.03 10.41 -18.97
C THR A 85 -3.74 11.66 -19.81
N ASN A 86 -4.31 11.73 -21.00
CA ASN A 86 -4.37 12.94 -21.81
C ASN A 86 -5.31 13.94 -21.11
N THR A 87 -4.77 15.10 -20.71
CA THR A 87 -5.56 16.08 -19.93
C THR A 87 -6.55 16.88 -20.77
N THR A 88 -6.38 16.88 -22.09
CA THR A 88 -7.23 17.59 -23.05
C THR A 88 -8.44 16.75 -23.45
N SER A 89 -8.22 15.50 -23.87
CA SER A 89 -9.30 14.58 -24.28
C SER A 89 -9.94 13.85 -23.08
N GLY A 90 -9.17 13.66 -22.00
CA GLY A 90 -9.58 12.87 -20.84
C GLY A 90 -9.38 11.37 -21.01
N GLU A 91 -8.87 10.93 -22.17
CA GLU A 91 -8.54 9.54 -22.44
C GLU A 91 -7.34 9.11 -21.60
N SER A 92 -7.31 7.84 -21.23
CA SER A 92 -6.23 7.27 -20.42
C SER A 92 -5.87 5.90 -20.94
N VAL A 93 -4.57 5.64 -20.94
CA VAL A 93 -3.97 4.34 -21.21
C VAL A 93 -3.28 3.85 -19.95
N GLU A 94 -3.23 2.54 -19.78
CA GLU A 94 -2.61 1.90 -18.64
C GLU A 94 -1.69 0.77 -19.05
N GLY A 95 -0.69 0.48 -18.23
CA GLY A 95 0.20 -0.65 -18.41
C GLY A 95 0.77 -1.12 -17.08
N ASP A 96 0.98 -2.42 -16.97
CA ASP A 96 1.54 -3.06 -15.79
C ASP A 96 3.04 -3.27 -15.97
N VAL A 97 3.80 -3.00 -14.90
CA VAL A 97 5.23 -3.30 -14.86
C VAL A 97 5.41 -4.71 -14.31
N GLU A 98 5.67 -5.65 -15.21
CA GLU A 98 5.85 -7.08 -14.89
C GLU A 98 7.23 -7.40 -14.28
N GLU A 99 8.15 -6.44 -14.28
CA GLU A 99 9.51 -6.64 -13.77
C GLU A 99 9.72 -5.99 -12.39
N PRO A 100 10.56 -6.59 -11.53
CA PRO A 100 10.82 -6.01 -10.23
C PRO A 100 11.67 -4.75 -10.33
N PHE A 101 11.25 -3.69 -9.66
CA PHE A 101 11.86 -2.38 -9.81
C PHE A 101 12.68 -1.99 -8.57
N SER A 102 13.96 -1.68 -8.77
CA SER A 102 14.92 -1.36 -7.70
C SER A 102 15.71 -0.10 -8.02
N VAL A 103 16.30 0.51 -7.00
CA VAL A 103 17.08 1.75 -7.15
C VAL A 103 18.11 1.64 -8.27
N GLY A 104 18.11 2.62 -9.16
CA GLY A 104 18.98 2.72 -10.33
C GLY A 104 18.53 1.91 -11.54
N ASN A 105 17.36 1.29 -11.49
CA ASN A 105 16.75 0.64 -12.65
C ASN A 105 15.85 1.66 -13.36
N SER A 106 15.76 1.54 -14.67
CA SER A 106 14.77 2.22 -15.49
C SER A 106 13.92 1.19 -16.22
N VAL A 107 12.68 1.54 -16.51
CA VAL A 107 11.79 0.78 -17.38
C VAL A 107 11.21 1.73 -18.42
N THR A 108 11.14 1.27 -19.66
CA THR A 108 10.59 2.03 -20.78
C THR A 108 9.26 1.40 -21.18
N GLY A 109 8.23 2.23 -21.29
CA GLY A 109 6.91 1.86 -21.76
C GLY A 109 6.67 2.44 -23.15
N ASP A 110 6.30 1.57 -24.10
CA ASP A 110 5.88 1.96 -25.44
C ASP A 110 4.35 2.11 -25.46
N PHE A 111 3.83 3.16 -26.12
CA PHE A 111 2.39 3.35 -26.28
C PHE A 111 1.88 2.55 -27.49
N ASP A 112 1.08 1.51 -27.25
CA ASP A 112 0.46 0.78 -28.35
C ASP A 112 -0.65 1.60 -29.02
N GLY A 113 -0.71 1.50 -30.35
CA GLY A 113 -1.83 1.99 -31.14
C GLY A 113 -1.54 3.28 -31.89
N THR A 114 -2.57 4.08 -32.12
CA THR A 114 -2.42 5.40 -32.73
C THR A 114 -3.45 6.31 -32.11
N GLY A 115 -3.02 7.43 -31.54
CA GLY A 115 -3.88 8.26 -30.74
C GLY A 115 -3.62 9.74 -30.98
N ASP A 116 -3.69 10.48 -29.88
CA ASP A 116 -3.66 11.94 -29.89
C ASP A 116 -2.29 12.39 -29.36
N THR A 117 -1.83 13.53 -29.87
CA THR A 117 -0.58 14.16 -29.43
C THR A 117 -0.87 15.34 -28.49
N PRO A 118 -1.10 15.13 -27.19
CA PRO A 118 -1.45 16.21 -26.28
C PRO A 118 -0.26 17.10 -25.93
N GLU A 119 -0.56 18.35 -25.58
CA GLU A 119 0.43 19.25 -24.97
C GLU A 119 0.70 18.90 -23.49
N ASN A 120 -0.27 18.29 -22.82
CA ASN A 120 -0.26 18.06 -21.37
C ASN A 120 -0.76 16.67 -20.99
N VAL A 121 0.04 15.96 -20.18
CA VAL A 121 -0.20 14.56 -19.80
C VAL A 121 -0.10 14.39 -18.31
N ARG A 122 -1.04 13.67 -17.71
CA ARG A 122 -0.99 13.31 -16.30
C ARG A 122 -0.58 11.86 -16.14
N VAL A 123 0.55 11.63 -15.48
CA VAL A 123 1.06 10.29 -15.16
C VAL A 123 0.75 9.98 -13.71
N ARG A 124 0.13 8.82 -13.50
CA ARG A 124 -0.13 8.24 -12.18
C ARG A 124 0.50 6.86 -12.10
N ILE A 125 1.28 6.63 -11.05
CA ILE A 125 1.85 5.33 -10.75
C ILE A 125 1.17 4.79 -9.50
N VAL A 126 0.51 3.65 -9.64
CA VAL A 126 -0.30 3.00 -8.62
C VAL A 126 0.42 1.76 -8.12
N HIS A 127 0.51 1.61 -6.80
CA HIS A 127 0.92 0.36 -6.17
C HIS A 127 -0.32 -0.44 -5.78
N ASN A 128 -0.56 -1.54 -6.49
CA ASN A 128 -1.78 -2.35 -6.41
C ASN A 128 -2.01 -2.97 -5.01
N PRO A 129 -1.01 -3.54 -4.32
CA PRO A 129 -1.21 -4.13 -3.00
C PRO A 129 -1.73 -3.11 -1.97
N SER A 130 -1.14 -1.91 -1.95
CA SER A 130 -1.54 -0.86 -1.00
C SER A 130 -2.64 0.07 -1.52
N ASN A 131 -3.13 -0.12 -2.76
CA ASN A 131 -4.10 0.73 -3.44
C ASN A 131 -3.78 2.23 -3.31
N SER A 132 -2.52 2.61 -3.55
CA SER A 132 -2.05 3.98 -3.31
C SER A 132 -1.17 4.50 -4.44
N PHE A 133 -1.17 5.82 -4.62
CA PHE A 133 -0.34 6.49 -5.62
C PHE A 133 1.09 6.67 -5.09
N LEU A 134 2.07 6.19 -5.85
CA LEU A 134 3.49 6.47 -5.63
C LEU A 134 3.90 7.78 -6.31
N LEU A 135 3.28 8.10 -7.44
CA LEU A 135 3.50 9.33 -8.18
C LEU A 135 2.19 9.76 -8.85
N ASP A 136 1.91 11.05 -8.82
CA ASP A 136 0.80 11.68 -9.53
C ASP A 136 1.24 13.08 -9.94
N ARG A 137 1.59 13.23 -11.23
CA ARG A 137 2.11 14.50 -11.77
C ARG A 137 1.60 14.75 -13.17
N THR A 138 1.42 16.03 -13.49
CA THR A 138 1.17 16.49 -14.86
C THR A 138 2.47 17.01 -15.45
N PHE A 139 2.75 16.62 -16.69
CA PHE A 139 3.91 17.01 -17.47
C PHE A 139 3.43 17.75 -18.72
N GLU A 140 4.16 18.81 -19.06
CA GLU A 140 4.03 19.50 -20.34
C GLU A 140 5.00 18.83 -21.31
N LEU A 141 4.48 18.38 -22.46
CA LEU A 141 5.29 17.72 -23.47
C LEU A 141 5.96 18.75 -24.38
N ASN A 142 7.22 18.51 -24.72
CA ASN A 142 8.01 19.36 -25.62
C ASN A 142 8.19 18.68 -26.99
N GLY A 143 7.12 18.11 -27.53
CA GLY A 143 7.11 17.37 -28.79
C GLY A 143 5.75 16.73 -29.03
N ASP A 144 5.59 16.13 -30.22
CA ASP A 144 4.39 15.38 -30.57
C ASP A 144 4.57 13.94 -30.08
N LEU A 145 4.20 13.68 -28.81
CA LEU A 145 4.14 12.31 -28.28
C LEU A 145 2.79 11.71 -28.63
N ASP A 146 2.76 10.64 -29.42
CA ASP A 146 1.52 9.92 -29.70
C ASP A 146 1.13 9.04 -28.50
N ILE A 147 0.10 9.46 -27.77
CA ILE A 147 -0.50 8.58 -26.76
C ILE A 147 -1.54 7.75 -27.49
N GLY A 148 -1.11 6.55 -27.88
CA GLY A 148 -1.97 5.54 -28.49
C GLY A 148 -3.24 5.27 -27.67
N ASP A 149 -4.21 4.62 -28.30
CA ASP A 149 -5.46 4.19 -27.66
C ASP A 149 -5.35 2.79 -27.02
N GLY A 150 -4.20 2.14 -27.15
CA GLY A 150 -3.87 0.82 -26.60
C GLY A 150 -3.26 0.85 -25.20
N ASP A 151 -2.81 -0.32 -24.75
CA ASP A 151 -2.13 -0.46 -23.45
C ASP A 151 -0.66 0.00 -23.55
N ILE A 152 -0.03 0.28 -22.41
CA ILE A 152 1.41 0.60 -22.36
C ILE A 152 2.20 -0.68 -22.14
N ASN A 153 3.13 -1.00 -23.04
CA ASN A 153 3.98 -2.18 -22.92
C ASN A 153 5.33 -1.81 -22.28
N PHE A 154 5.55 -2.24 -21.04
CA PHE A 154 6.79 -1.98 -20.32
C PHE A 154 7.87 -3.04 -20.58
N SER A 155 9.10 -2.57 -20.84
CA SER A 155 10.31 -3.39 -20.98
C SER A 155 11.55 -2.68 -20.41
N SER A 156 12.55 -3.43 -19.94
CA SER A 156 13.81 -2.91 -19.37
C SER A 156 15.02 -2.88 -20.31
#